data_AF-A0A6U7KI92-F1
#
_entry.id   AF-A0A6U7KI92-F1
#
_cell.length_a   1.000
_cell.length_b   1.000
_cell.length_c   1.000
_cell.angle_alpha   90.00
_cell.angle_beta   90.00
_cell.angle_gamma   90.00
#
_symmetry.space_group_name_H-M   'P 1'
#
loop_
_entity.id
_entity.type
_entity.pdbx_description
1 polymer ?
#
loop_
_entity_poly.entity_id
_entity_poly.type
_entity_poly.pdbx_seq_one_letter_code
_entity_poly.pdbx_strand_id
1 'polypeptide(L)'
;MSHKVCWLSIDPVRRKVDIYPKAISVRLEKSFSERDPWAPSACILGSDFFNATVHFHPSGSCYQTTPGMSMGRAGFKQPGYRSVKRCIQHATDTTVLVYSKQVHGEWRIAASEEESDIRFSESVPAEAWIEAEAASANLADFKPWKGDDLTSNAWDASVVVWQWCHGVPERQGNLLTLGDEWWCPYLATTNAQIEEAFKAQADHVELSLASLDRRLRIDLAGDQSFALQRDEANNKERAVRRVIKTVQEVKVMLDRMTTPPVDISELVASLPAGDVPHHFYCAITQDIMQDPVKTSDGHTYDRSAILRWFEHAVTSPLTGLPLASTNLEPNTELRMQINDFVSNLTTAAQPAATAATTADAMASAVGSMTLN
;
A
#
# COMPACT_ATOMS: atom_id res chain seq x y z
N MET A 1 10.58 1.20 -36.03
CA MET A 1 11.30 0.39 -35.02
C MET A 1 10.40 0.37 -33.82
N SER A 2 9.90 -0.80 -33.41
CA SER A 2 9.09 -0.91 -32.19
C SER A 2 9.96 -0.45 -31.02
N HIS A 3 9.49 0.57 -30.28
CA HIS A 3 10.11 1.02 -29.05
C HIS A 3 9.31 0.49 -27.87
N LYS A 4 10.02 0.09 -26.82
CA LYS A 4 9.40 -0.33 -25.57
C LYS A 4 9.10 0.87 -24.69
N VAL A 5 8.00 0.79 -23.95
CA VAL A 5 7.56 1.84 -23.04
C VAL A 5 7.16 1.26 -21.69
N CYS A 6 7.30 2.05 -20.65
CA CYS A 6 6.69 1.77 -19.36
C CYS A 6 6.00 3.03 -18.85
N TRP A 7 4.99 2.82 -18.02
CA TRP A 7 4.26 3.90 -17.35
C TRP A 7 4.59 3.86 -15.85
N LEU A 8 4.80 5.03 -15.27
CA LEU A 8 5.09 5.18 -13.85
C LEU A 8 4.41 6.40 -13.26
N SER A 9 4.26 6.42 -11.94
CA SER A 9 3.80 7.57 -11.17
C SER A 9 4.72 7.81 -9.98
N ILE A 10 4.62 8.99 -9.38
CA ILE A 10 5.27 9.27 -8.09
C ILE A 10 4.22 9.19 -6.98
N ASP A 11 4.56 8.48 -5.91
CA ASP A 11 3.82 8.55 -4.65
C ASP A 11 4.00 9.93 -4.02
N PRO A 12 2.91 10.72 -3.90
CA PRO A 12 2.99 12.10 -3.43
C PRO A 12 3.51 12.22 -2.00
N VAL A 13 3.38 11.18 -1.19
CA VAL A 13 3.66 11.21 0.25
C VAL A 13 4.90 10.39 0.57
N ARG A 14 4.99 9.17 0.03
CA ARG A 14 6.02 8.19 0.40
C ARG A 14 7.36 8.40 -0.28
N ARG A 15 7.50 9.41 -1.15
CA ARG A 15 8.74 9.72 -1.88
C ARG A 15 9.26 8.46 -2.60
N LYS A 16 8.40 7.83 -3.40
CA LYS A 16 8.69 6.60 -4.14
C LYS A 16 8.12 6.67 -5.55
N VAL A 17 8.73 5.97 -6.50
CA VAL A 17 8.16 5.73 -7.83
C VAL A 17 7.38 4.42 -7.83
N ASP A 18 6.14 4.47 -8.34
CA ASP A 18 5.30 3.30 -8.54
C ASP A 18 5.15 3.02 -10.04
N ILE A 19 5.57 1.83 -10.46
CA ILE A 19 5.49 1.36 -11.85
C ILE A 19 4.11 0.73 -12.06
N TYR A 20 3.44 1.10 -13.15
CA TYR A 20 2.13 0.54 -13.48
C TYR A 20 2.29 -0.92 -13.94
N PRO A 21 1.43 -1.84 -13.46
CA PRO A 21 1.41 -3.22 -13.93
C PRO A 21 1.24 -3.29 -15.45
N LYS A 22 1.85 -4.31 -16.08
CA LYS A 22 1.86 -4.49 -17.54
C LYS A 22 0.51 -4.27 -18.21
N ALA A 23 -0.53 -4.92 -17.70
CA ALA A 23 -1.88 -4.82 -18.26
C ALA A 23 -2.48 -3.41 -18.14
N ILE A 24 -2.20 -2.70 -17.05
CA ILE A 24 -2.61 -1.29 -16.90
C ILE A 24 -1.83 -0.40 -17.88
N SER A 25 -0.52 -0.62 -18.00
CA SER A 25 0.34 0.07 -18.97
C SER A 25 -0.13 -0.13 -20.41
N VAL A 26 -0.58 -1.33 -20.79
CA VAL A 26 -1.14 -1.62 -22.13
C VAL A 26 -2.41 -0.79 -22.38
N ARG A 27 -3.31 -0.73 -21.40
CA ARG A 27 -4.55 0.08 -21.50
C ARG A 27 -4.25 1.58 -21.62
N LEU A 28 -3.28 2.07 -20.84
CA LEU A 28 -2.80 3.45 -20.91
C LEU A 28 -2.18 3.76 -22.27
N GLU A 29 -1.29 2.90 -22.76
CA GLU A 29 -0.59 3.11 -24.03
C GLU A 29 -1.55 3.10 -25.22
N LYS A 30 -2.58 2.26 -25.19
CA LYS A 30 -3.64 2.25 -26.19
C LYS A 30 -4.38 3.59 -26.22
N SER A 31 -4.90 4.00 -25.07
CA SER A 31 -5.66 5.25 -24.94
C SER A 31 -4.80 6.47 -25.26
N PHE A 32 -3.52 6.44 -24.90
CA PHE A 32 -2.57 7.49 -25.24
C PHE A 32 -2.31 7.55 -26.74
N SER A 33 -2.16 6.41 -27.42
CA SER A 33 -1.85 6.36 -28.86
C SER A 33 -3.05 6.73 -29.74
N GLU A 34 -4.27 6.43 -29.29
CA GLU A 34 -5.52 6.74 -30.00
C GLU A 34 -6.02 8.17 -29.75
N ARG A 35 -5.39 8.94 -28.85
CA ARG A 35 -5.84 10.27 -28.47
C ARG A 35 -5.62 11.32 -29.57
N ASP A 36 -6.43 12.38 -29.55
CA ASP A 36 -6.09 13.64 -30.20
C ASP A 36 -5.01 14.37 -29.38
N PRO A 37 -3.79 14.59 -29.90
CA PRO A 37 -2.71 15.25 -29.16
C PRO A 37 -3.02 16.70 -28.76
N TRP A 38 -3.98 17.34 -29.43
CA TRP A 38 -4.31 18.75 -29.24
C TRP A 38 -5.51 18.96 -28.32
N ALA A 39 -6.20 17.88 -27.92
CA ALA A 39 -7.36 17.94 -27.04
C ALA A 39 -7.10 17.16 -25.73
N PRO A 40 -7.67 17.61 -24.61
CA PRO A 40 -7.61 16.83 -23.37
C PRO A 40 -8.33 15.49 -23.56
N SER A 41 -7.73 14.43 -23.04
CA SER A 41 -8.28 13.08 -23.06
C SER A 41 -7.94 12.33 -21.78
N ALA A 42 -8.57 11.18 -21.54
CA ALA A 42 -8.35 10.40 -20.33
C ALA A 42 -8.55 8.90 -20.56
N CYS A 43 -7.89 8.10 -19.73
CA CYS A 43 -7.98 6.65 -19.69
C CYS A 43 -8.52 6.21 -18.33
N ILE A 44 -9.68 5.55 -18.33
CA ILE A 44 -10.29 4.99 -17.11
C ILE A 44 -9.68 3.61 -16.84
N LEU A 45 -9.08 3.44 -15.66
CA LEU A 45 -8.41 2.20 -15.26
C LEU A 45 -9.35 1.20 -14.55
N GLY A 46 -10.52 1.66 -14.11
CA GLY A 46 -11.53 0.79 -13.50
C GLY A 46 -11.10 0.15 -12.19
N SER A 47 -11.86 -0.84 -11.73
CA SER A 47 -11.69 -1.50 -10.43
C SER A 47 -10.40 -2.31 -10.29
N ASP A 48 -9.69 -2.56 -11.39
CA ASP A 48 -8.34 -3.15 -11.40
C ASP A 48 -7.28 -2.19 -10.85
N PHE A 49 -7.58 -0.89 -10.82
CA PHE A 49 -6.67 0.13 -10.33
C PHE A 49 -7.42 1.23 -9.56
N PHE A 50 -8.21 0.82 -8.57
CA PHE A 50 -8.93 1.70 -7.64
C PHE A 50 -9.87 2.73 -8.29
N ASN A 51 -10.44 2.36 -9.45
CA ASN A 51 -11.28 3.22 -10.28
C ASN A 51 -10.57 4.54 -10.65
N ALA A 52 -9.23 4.51 -10.74
CA ALA A 52 -8.43 5.66 -11.10
C ALA A 52 -8.60 6.03 -12.58
N THR A 53 -8.34 7.29 -12.88
CA THR A 53 -8.33 7.83 -14.24
C THR A 53 -7.01 8.55 -14.49
N VAL A 54 -6.34 8.23 -15.58
CA VAL A 54 -5.16 8.97 -16.04
C VAL A 54 -5.57 9.95 -17.11
N HIS A 55 -5.25 11.23 -16.91
CA HIS A 55 -5.56 12.33 -17.80
C HIS A 55 -4.32 12.68 -18.62
N PHE A 56 -4.53 12.92 -19.92
CA PHE A 56 -3.51 13.34 -20.87
C PHE A 56 -3.79 14.80 -21.26
N HIS A 57 -2.92 15.69 -20.82
CA HIS A 57 -3.03 17.11 -21.14
C HIS A 57 -2.33 17.43 -22.48
N PRO A 58 -2.86 18.36 -23.30
CA PRO A 58 -2.22 18.73 -24.58
C PRO A 58 -0.79 19.28 -24.47
N SER A 59 -0.39 19.77 -23.29
CA SER A 59 1.00 20.17 -23.01
C SER A 59 1.99 18.99 -22.94
N GLY A 60 1.50 17.74 -23.01
CA GLY A 60 2.30 16.53 -22.80
C GLY A 60 2.35 16.04 -21.35
N SER A 61 1.85 16.83 -20.40
CA SER A 61 1.77 16.44 -18.99
C SER A 61 0.68 15.37 -18.78
N CYS A 62 0.98 14.38 -17.93
CA CYS A 62 0.02 13.33 -17.57
C CYS A 62 -0.14 13.28 -16.05
N TYR A 63 -1.36 13.02 -15.57
CA TYR A 63 -1.63 12.88 -14.15
C TYR A 63 -2.76 11.90 -13.88
N GLN A 64 -2.70 11.22 -12.75
CA GLN A 64 -3.74 10.32 -12.28
C GLN A 64 -4.58 11.00 -11.21
N THR A 65 -5.90 10.85 -11.32
CA THR A 65 -6.85 11.10 -10.24
C THR A 65 -7.46 9.79 -9.77
N THR A 66 -7.63 9.62 -8.47
CA THR A 66 -8.36 8.50 -7.90
C THR A 66 -9.51 9.05 -7.06
N PRO A 67 -10.76 8.57 -7.24
CA PRO A 67 -11.89 9.10 -6.50
C PRO A 67 -11.74 8.85 -5.00
N GLY A 68 -12.26 9.81 -4.21
CA GLY A 68 -12.48 9.61 -2.79
C GLY A 68 -13.67 8.71 -2.54
N MET A 69 -13.75 8.11 -1.35
CA MET A 69 -14.78 7.12 -1.03
C MET A 69 -15.07 7.07 0.47
N SER A 70 -16.35 7.11 0.83
CA SER A 70 -16.79 6.84 2.20
C SER A 70 -16.83 5.34 2.45
N MET A 71 -16.21 4.91 3.55
CA MET A 71 -16.23 3.53 4.03
C MET A 71 -17.00 3.42 5.36
N GLY A 72 -17.91 4.35 5.62
CA GLY A 72 -18.69 4.40 6.85
C GLY A 72 -17.80 4.61 8.09
N ARG A 73 -17.92 3.75 9.09
CA ARG A 73 -17.13 3.82 10.33
C ARG A 73 -15.64 3.54 10.12
N ALA A 74 -15.26 2.84 9.05
CA ALA A 74 -13.86 2.61 8.70
C ALA A 74 -13.16 3.85 8.11
N GLY A 75 -13.87 4.98 8.00
CA GLY A 75 -13.32 6.27 7.62
C GLY A 75 -13.59 6.63 6.16
N PHE A 76 -12.80 7.56 5.64
CA PHE A 76 -12.96 8.09 4.30
C PHE A 76 -11.63 8.04 3.54
N LYS A 77 -11.66 7.43 2.36
CA LYS A 77 -10.59 7.52 1.38
C LYS A 77 -10.58 8.90 0.77
N GLN A 78 -9.52 9.65 1.04
CA GLN A 78 -9.31 10.93 0.38
C GLN A 78 -9.08 10.72 -1.13
N PRO A 79 -9.57 11.65 -1.98
CA PRO A 79 -9.19 11.67 -3.39
C PRO A 79 -7.68 11.72 -3.54
N GLY A 80 -7.15 10.98 -4.51
CA GLY A 80 -5.72 10.91 -4.80
C GLY A 80 -5.37 11.69 -6.05
N TYR A 81 -4.21 12.34 -6.05
CA TYR A 81 -3.61 12.94 -7.24
C TYR A 81 -2.13 12.53 -7.34
N ARG A 82 -1.72 12.06 -8.53
CA ARG A 82 -0.33 11.67 -8.81
C ARG A 82 0.12 12.17 -10.18
N SER A 83 1.37 12.64 -10.27
CA SER A 83 1.99 12.86 -11.58
C SER A 83 2.30 11.51 -12.24
N VAL A 84 2.05 11.40 -13.54
CA VAL A 84 2.28 10.19 -14.33
C VAL A 84 3.28 10.51 -15.44
N LYS A 85 4.17 9.57 -15.73
CA LYS A 85 5.15 9.69 -16.82
C LYS A 85 5.17 8.42 -17.65
N ARG A 86 5.15 8.63 -18.96
CA ARG A 86 5.46 7.62 -19.96
C ARG A 86 6.96 7.66 -20.23
N CYS A 87 7.66 6.55 -20.02
CA CYS A 87 9.08 6.43 -20.25
C CYS A 87 9.31 5.54 -21.48
N ILE A 88 10.17 5.97 -22.40
CA ILE A 88 10.59 5.20 -23.55
C ILE A 88 11.91 4.52 -23.20
N GLN A 89 12.04 3.24 -23.50
CA GLN A 89 13.28 2.52 -23.30
C GLN A 89 14.32 2.99 -24.32
N HIS A 90 15.47 3.46 -23.83
CA HIS A 90 16.62 3.79 -24.66
C HIS A 90 17.60 2.60 -24.65
N ALA A 91 17.89 2.04 -25.83
CA ALA A 91 18.76 0.87 -25.98
C ALA A 91 18.32 -0.31 -25.07
N THR A 92 19.24 -0.85 -24.27
CA THR A 92 18.98 -1.95 -23.32
C THR A 92 18.84 -1.45 -21.87
N ASP A 93 18.69 -0.14 -21.66
CA ASP A 93 18.58 0.41 -20.31
C ASP A 93 17.28 -0.05 -19.66
N THR A 94 17.40 -0.63 -18.48
CA THR A 94 16.25 -1.02 -17.64
C THR A 94 15.94 0.04 -16.59
N THR A 95 16.77 1.07 -16.47
CA THR A 95 16.65 2.10 -15.44
C THR A 95 15.97 3.35 -16.00
N VAL A 96 15.06 3.94 -15.21
CA VAL A 96 14.41 5.21 -15.53
C VAL A 96 14.83 6.29 -14.55
N LEU A 97 15.10 7.48 -15.10
CA LEU A 97 15.39 8.68 -14.34
C LEU A 97 14.12 9.53 -14.20
N VAL A 98 13.76 9.85 -12.96
CA VAL A 98 12.60 10.67 -12.64
C VAL A 98 13.02 11.84 -11.76
N TYR A 99 13.01 13.03 -12.37
CA TYR A 99 13.20 14.31 -11.70
C TYR A 99 11.90 14.72 -11.01
N SER A 100 12.01 15.16 -9.77
CA SER A 100 10.84 15.38 -8.91
C SER A 100 11.04 16.58 -8.00
N LYS A 101 9.95 17.29 -7.73
CA LYS A 101 9.92 18.46 -6.85
C LYS A 101 8.74 18.42 -5.91
N GLN A 102 8.83 19.13 -4.81
CA GLN A 102 7.71 19.29 -3.88
C GLN A 102 6.79 20.44 -4.32
N VAL A 103 5.50 20.14 -4.40
CA VAL A 103 4.44 21.12 -4.68
C VAL A 103 3.40 21.00 -3.58
N HIS A 104 3.25 22.04 -2.75
CA HIS A 104 2.36 22.03 -1.58
C HIS A 104 2.58 20.83 -0.64
N GLY A 105 3.83 20.42 -0.44
CA GLY A 105 4.20 19.29 0.43
C GLY A 105 4.11 17.91 -0.23
N GLU A 106 3.58 17.80 -1.44
CA GLU A 106 3.45 16.54 -2.17
C GLU A 106 4.47 16.43 -3.31
N TRP A 107 5.00 15.23 -3.54
CA TRP A 107 5.94 14.96 -4.62
C TRP A 107 5.24 14.93 -5.99
N ARG A 108 5.84 15.63 -6.95
CA ARG A 108 5.41 15.72 -8.34
C ARG A 108 6.59 15.54 -9.29
N ILE A 109 6.31 15.05 -10.50
CA ILE A 109 7.33 14.95 -11.55
C ILE A 109 7.68 16.37 -12.01
N ALA A 110 8.96 16.71 -11.96
CA ALA A 110 9.49 17.97 -12.44
C ALA A 110 9.61 17.95 -13.97
N ALA A 111 9.57 19.14 -14.59
CA ALA A 111 9.70 19.27 -16.04
C ALA A 111 11.15 19.04 -16.50
N SER A 112 12.14 19.36 -15.66
CA SER A 112 13.56 19.24 -15.96
C SER A 112 14.39 18.93 -14.72
N GLU A 113 15.69 18.69 -14.92
CA GLU A 113 16.65 18.45 -13.82
C GLU A 113 16.88 19.70 -12.98
N GLU A 114 16.86 20.89 -13.59
CA GLU A 114 17.10 22.17 -12.91
C GLU A 114 15.98 22.53 -11.92
N GLU A 115 14.75 22.10 -12.21
CA GLU A 115 13.61 22.27 -11.31
C GLU A 115 13.48 21.14 -10.27
N SER A 116 14.40 20.19 -10.26
CA SER A 116 14.30 18.96 -9.47
C SER A 116 14.88 19.14 -8.08
N ASP A 117 14.08 18.89 -7.05
CA ASP A 117 14.59 18.79 -5.67
C ASP A 117 15.25 17.43 -5.43
N ILE A 118 14.71 16.37 -6.04
CA ILE A 118 15.24 14.99 -5.93
C ILE A 118 15.20 14.25 -7.26
N ARG A 119 16.18 13.37 -7.46
CA ARG A 119 16.24 12.48 -8.61
C ARG A 119 16.07 11.03 -8.17
N PHE A 120 15.08 10.34 -8.74
CA PHE A 120 14.94 8.89 -8.62
C PHE A 120 15.63 8.19 -9.78
N SER A 121 16.25 7.05 -9.49
CA SER A 121 16.89 6.16 -10.45
C SER A 121 16.38 4.74 -10.19
N GLU A 122 15.34 4.35 -10.90
CA GLU A 122 14.56 3.15 -10.59
C GLU A 122 14.77 2.08 -11.66
N SER A 123 15.08 0.86 -11.24
CA SER A 123 15.13 -0.29 -12.13
C SER A 123 13.71 -0.74 -12.45
N VAL A 124 13.34 -0.70 -13.73
CA VAL A 124 12.04 -1.13 -14.22
C VAL A 124 12.09 -2.62 -14.56
N PRO A 125 11.21 -3.44 -13.95
CA PRO A 125 11.13 -4.86 -14.26
C PRO A 125 10.86 -5.12 -15.74
N ALA A 126 11.37 -6.24 -16.26
CA ALA A 126 11.30 -6.57 -17.69
C ALA A 126 9.85 -6.66 -18.20
N GLU A 127 8.94 -7.14 -17.36
CA GLU A 127 7.51 -7.30 -17.63
C GLU A 127 6.74 -5.98 -17.67
N ALA A 128 7.24 -4.93 -17.03
CA ALA A 128 6.62 -3.60 -17.07
C ALA A 128 6.91 -2.86 -18.39
N TRP A 129 7.93 -3.29 -19.14
CA TRP A 129 8.19 -2.81 -20.49
C TRP A 129 7.25 -3.48 -21.49
N ILE A 130 6.45 -2.66 -22.18
CA ILE A 130 5.51 -3.11 -23.21
C ILE A 130 5.93 -2.57 -24.58
N GLU A 131 5.68 -3.35 -25.63
CA GLU A 131 5.82 -2.86 -27.00
C GLU A 131 4.71 -1.84 -27.28
N ALA A 132 5.05 -0.64 -27.74
CA ALA A 132 4.07 0.42 -27.98
C ALA A 132 2.99 0.00 -29.00
N GLU A 133 3.34 -0.84 -29.98
CA GLU A 133 2.44 -1.34 -31.02
C GLU A 133 1.53 -2.49 -30.55
N ALA A 134 1.90 -3.20 -29.47
CA ALA A 134 1.12 -4.31 -28.90
C ALA A 134 -0.09 -3.85 -28.07
N ALA A 135 -0.29 -2.53 -27.92
CA ALA A 135 -1.37 -1.94 -27.16
C ALA A 135 -2.79 -2.21 -27.73
N SER A 136 -2.89 -2.80 -28.93
CA SER A 136 -4.14 -3.13 -29.60
C SER A 136 -4.80 -4.45 -29.12
N ALA A 137 -4.10 -5.27 -28.35
CA ALA A 137 -4.63 -6.55 -27.87
C ALA A 137 -5.70 -6.36 -26.78
N ASN A 138 -6.85 -7.01 -26.91
CA ASN A 138 -7.83 -7.12 -25.83
C ASN A 138 -7.17 -7.86 -24.66
N LEU A 139 -6.99 -7.16 -23.53
CA LEU A 139 -6.47 -7.76 -22.31
C LEU A 139 -7.55 -8.68 -21.74
N ALA A 140 -7.19 -9.94 -21.48
CA ALA A 140 -8.03 -10.83 -20.72
C ALA A 140 -8.22 -10.28 -19.29
N ASP A 141 -9.40 -10.50 -18.72
CA ASP A 141 -9.68 -10.12 -17.34
C ASP A 141 -8.71 -10.80 -16.38
N PHE A 142 -8.34 -10.08 -15.32
CA PHE A 142 -7.57 -10.67 -14.24
C PHE A 142 -8.38 -11.77 -13.55
N LYS A 143 -7.67 -12.85 -13.21
CA LYS A 143 -8.25 -14.01 -12.52
C LYS A 143 -7.94 -13.93 -11.02
N PRO A 144 -8.85 -14.37 -10.14
CA PRO A 144 -8.52 -14.52 -8.72
C PRO A 144 -7.36 -15.51 -8.56
N TRP A 145 -6.49 -15.23 -7.60
CA TRP A 145 -5.37 -16.11 -7.29
C TRP A 145 -5.86 -17.47 -6.77
N LYS A 146 -5.10 -18.53 -7.06
CA LYS A 146 -5.37 -19.91 -6.69
C LYS A 146 -4.14 -20.53 -6.03
N GLY A 147 -4.35 -21.58 -5.22
CA GLY A 147 -3.25 -22.33 -4.60
C GLY A 147 -2.25 -22.88 -5.62
N ASP A 148 -2.74 -23.39 -6.75
CA ASP A 148 -1.90 -23.93 -7.84
C ASP A 148 -0.98 -22.88 -8.48
N ASP A 149 -1.32 -21.59 -8.39
CA ASP A 149 -0.47 -20.52 -8.93
C ASP A 149 0.90 -20.52 -8.22
N LEU A 150 0.93 -20.83 -6.92
CA LEU A 150 2.14 -20.88 -6.09
C LEU A 150 3.08 -22.05 -6.45
N THR A 151 2.62 -23.03 -7.23
CA THR A 151 3.41 -24.17 -7.70
C THR A 151 3.66 -24.15 -9.21
N SER A 152 2.94 -23.30 -9.95
CA SER A 152 2.98 -23.20 -11.41
C SER A 152 4.27 -22.59 -11.99
N ASN A 153 5.16 -22.05 -11.15
CA ASN A 153 6.32 -21.23 -11.52
C ASN A 153 6.00 -19.94 -12.31
N ALA A 154 4.72 -19.58 -12.48
CA ALA A 154 4.29 -18.34 -13.13
C ALA A 154 4.31 -17.15 -12.16
N TRP A 155 5.48 -16.87 -11.56
CA TRP A 155 5.65 -15.90 -10.48
C TRP A 155 5.23 -14.46 -10.85
N ASP A 156 5.42 -14.08 -12.11
CA ASP A 156 5.09 -12.75 -12.62
C ASP A 156 3.63 -12.61 -13.09
N ALA A 157 2.83 -13.68 -13.02
CA ALA A 157 1.43 -13.64 -13.42
C ALA A 157 0.64 -12.69 -12.50
N SER A 158 -0.11 -11.77 -13.09
CA SER A 158 -0.98 -10.85 -12.35
C SER A 158 -2.29 -11.52 -11.97
N VAL A 159 -2.64 -11.45 -10.70
CA VAL A 159 -3.85 -12.07 -10.12
C VAL A 159 -4.61 -11.07 -9.25
N VAL A 160 -5.91 -11.29 -9.13
CA VAL A 160 -6.78 -10.51 -8.24
C VAL A 160 -6.65 -11.03 -6.82
N VAL A 161 -6.39 -10.10 -5.90
CA VAL A 161 -6.23 -10.38 -4.48
C VAL A 161 -7.09 -9.40 -3.69
N TRP A 162 -8.00 -9.96 -2.90
CA TRP A 162 -8.71 -9.27 -1.85
C TRP A 162 -7.86 -9.31 -0.58
N GLN A 163 -7.71 -8.17 0.06
CA GLN A 163 -6.88 -7.99 1.24
C GLN A 163 -7.68 -7.29 2.33
N TRP A 164 -7.46 -7.67 3.58
CA TRP A 164 -8.00 -6.98 4.74
C TRP A 164 -6.90 -6.25 5.49
N CYS A 165 -7.25 -5.11 6.08
CA CYS A 165 -6.31 -4.28 6.83
C CYS A 165 -6.20 -4.76 8.27
N HIS A 166 -4.97 -4.95 8.76
CA HIS A 166 -4.69 -5.23 10.16
C HIS A 166 -4.99 -4.01 11.05
N GLY A 167 -4.87 -2.80 10.50
CA GLY A 167 -5.10 -1.55 11.20
C GLY A 167 -6.56 -1.37 11.66
N VAL A 168 -6.71 -0.66 12.77
CA VAL A 168 -7.96 -0.21 13.38
C VAL A 168 -8.11 1.30 13.13
N PRO A 169 -9.23 1.78 12.55
CA PRO A 169 -9.40 3.18 12.18
C PRO A 169 -9.05 4.16 13.31
N GLU A 170 -9.44 3.84 14.54
CA GLU A 170 -9.28 4.71 15.71
C GLU A 170 -7.81 4.88 16.12
N ARG A 171 -6.99 3.83 15.94
CA ARG A 171 -5.58 3.83 16.37
C ARG A 171 -4.67 4.35 15.26
N GLN A 172 -4.81 3.84 14.04
CA GLN A 172 -3.90 4.11 12.92
C GLN A 172 -4.33 5.30 12.04
N GLY A 173 -5.52 5.89 12.26
CA GLY A 173 -5.99 7.04 11.49
C GLY A 173 -6.35 6.66 10.05
N ASN A 174 -5.77 7.36 9.06
CA ASN A 174 -6.07 7.10 7.65
C ASN A 174 -5.47 5.76 7.19
N LEU A 175 -6.26 4.69 7.34
CA LEU A 175 -5.89 3.31 7.00
C LEU A 175 -5.39 3.14 5.57
N LEU A 176 -5.78 4.02 4.66
CA LEU A 176 -5.43 3.92 3.24
C LEU A 176 -4.06 4.52 2.91
N THR A 177 -3.45 5.20 3.88
CA THR A 177 -2.05 5.63 3.80
C THR A 177 -1.09 4.61 4.39
N LEU A 178 -1.59 3.50 4.96
CA LEU A 178 -0.77 2.42 5.50
C LEU A 178 -0.07 1.63 4.39
N GLY A 179 1.17 1.21 4.65
CA GLY A 179 1.98 0.42 3.73
C GLY A 179 1.43 -1.00 3.54
N ASP A 180 1.97 -1.73 2.56
CA ASP A 180 1.52 -3.08 2.20
C ASP A 180 1.70 -4.10 3.33
N GLU A 181 2.54 -3.82 4.32
CA GLU A 181 2.71 -4.62 5.55
C GLU A 181 1.45 -4.71 6.41
N TRP A 182 0.53 -3.74 6.30
CA TRP A 182 -0.73 -3.73 7.04
C TRP A 182 -1.85 -4.50 6.34
N TRP A 183 -1.60 -5.03 5.14
CA TRP A 183 -2.63 -5.67 4.32
C TRP A 183 -2.35 -7.16 4.20
N CYS A 184 -3.30 -7.96 4.68
CA CYS A 184 -3.22 -9.41 4.65
C CYS A 184 -4.13 -9.96 3.55
N PRO A 185 -3.67 -10.91 2.72
CA PRO A 185 -4.49 -11.48 1.67
C PRO A 185 -5.52 -12.45 2.26
N TYR A 186 -6.71 -12.50 1.69
CA TYR A 186 -7.61 -13.65 1.90
C TYR A 186 -7.04 -14.89 1.21
N LEU A 187 -7.20 -16.06 1.84
CA LEU A 187 -6.83 -17.35 1.27
C LEU A 187 -7.59 -17.64 -0.04
N ALA A 188 -7.02 -18.47 -0.92
CA ALA A 188 -7.50 -18.66 -2.30
C ALA A 188 -9.01 -18.91 -2.41
N THR A 189 -9.55 -19.82 -1.59
CA THR A 189 -10.99 -20.15 -1.59
C THR A 189 -11.85 -18.95 -1.21
N THR A 190 -11.49 -18.26 -0.13
CA THR A 190 -12.20 -17.07 0.35
C THR A 190 -12.06 -15.91 -0.64
N ASN A 191 -10.87 -15.70 -1.20
CA ASN A 191 -10.61 -14.71 -2.22
C ASN A 191 -11.50 -14.91 -3.45
N ALA A 192 -11.63 -16.15 -3.92
CA ALA A 192 -12.50 -16.50 -5.05
C ALA A 192 -13.98 -16.22 -4.76
N GLN A 193 -14.47 -16.54 -3.55
CA GLN A 193 -15.84 -16.24 -3.14
C GLN A 193 -16.13 -14.73 -3.15
N ILE A 194 -15.20 -13.92 -2.63
CA ILE A 194 -15.35 -12.46 -2.62
C ILE A 194 -15.35 -11.92 -4.06
N GLU A 195 -14.42 -12.38 -4.91
CA GLU A 195 -14.33 -11.93 -6.29
C GLU A 195 -15.56 -12.34 -7.12
N GLU A 196 -16.13 -13.52 -6.87
CA GLU A 196 -17.37 -13.97 -7.51
C GLU A 196 -18.55 -13.09 -7.11
N ALA A 197 -18.72 -12.81 -5.81
CA ALA A 197 -19.75 -11.90 -5.31
C ALA A 197 -19.60 -10.47 -5.86
N PHE A 198 -18.37 -9.96 -5.93
CA PHE A 198 -18.06 -8.66 -6.54
C PHE A 198 -18.44 -8.61 -8.02
N LYS A 199 -18.07 -9.63 -8.80
CA LYS A 199 -18.45 -9.73 -10.22
C LYS A 199 -19.96 -9.86 -10.42
N ALA A 200 -20.64 -10.52 -9.49
CA ALA A 200 -22.10 -10.61 -9.46
C ALA A 200 -22.79 -9.31 -8.99
N GLN A 201 -22.03 -8.27 -8.62
CA GLN A 201 -22.55 -7.01 -8.06
C GLN A 201 -23.43 -7.24 -6.83
N ALA A 202 -23.06 -8.22 -6.00
CA ALA A 202 -23.74 -8.46 -4.73
C ALA A 202 -23.46 -7.34 -3.72
N ASP A 203 -24.42 -7.05 -2.85
CA ASP A 203 -24.25 -6.06 -1.77
C ASP A 203 -23.33 -6.57 -0.65
N HIS A 204 -23.23 -7.88 -0.47
CA HIS A 204 -22.38 -8.50 0.54
C HIS A 204 -22.06 -9.96 0.21
N VAL A 205 -21.05 -10.51 0.91
CA VAL A 205 -20.72 -11.93 0.92
C VAL A 205 -20.51 -12.42 2.36
N GLU A 206 -21.09 -13.56 2.68
CA GLU A 206 -20.93 -14.24 3.99
C GLU A 206 -19.84 -15.31 3.88
N LEU A 207 -18.84 -15.21 4.74
CA LEU A 207 -17.70 -16.10 4.79
C LEU A 207 -17.76 -16.96 6.05
N SER A 208 -17.83 -18.28 5.87
CA SER A 208 -17.77 -19.23 6.97
C SER A 208 -16.34 -19.70 7.19
N LEU A 209 -15.73 -19.29 8.30
CA LEU A 209 -14.44 -19.80 8.75
C LEU A 209 -14.67 -21.08 9.55
N ALA A 210 -14.83 -22.20 8.84
CA ALA A 210 -15.21 -23.49 9.42
C ALA A 210 -14.28 -23.96 10.55
N SER A 211 -12.99 -23.59 10.50
CA SER A 211 -12.02 -23.92 11.55
C SER A 211 -12.21 -23.15 12.86
N LEU A 212 -13.02 -22.09 12.87
CA LEU A 212 -13.17 -21.18 14.02
C LEU A 212 -14.63 -21.01 14.47
N ASP A 213 -15.59 -21.70 13.85
CA ASP A 213 -17.04 -21.47 14.04
C ASP A 213 -17.42 -19.97 13.95
N ARG A 214 -16.75 -19.24 13.07
CA ARG A 214 -16.87 -17.80 12.90
C ARG A 214 -17.49 -17.48 11.55
N ARG A 215 -18.40 -16.50 11.54
CA ARG A 215 -18.95 -15.91 10.32
C ARG A 215 -18.47 -14.49 10.19
N LEU A 216 -17.96 -14.18 9.01
CA LEU A 216 -17.51 -12.85 8.65
C LEU A 216 -18.34 -12.39 7.47
N ARG A 217 -18.85 -11.17 7.56
CA ARG A 217 -19.60 -10.55 6.46
C ARG A 217 -18.70 -9.53 5.79
N ILE A 218 -18.66 -9.52 4.46
CA ILE A 218 -18.00 -8.44 3.71
C ILE A 218 -19.08 -7.68 2.96
N ASP A 219 -19.32 -6.44 3.36
CA ASP A 219 -20.18 -5.50 2.66
C ASP A 219 -19.42 -4.93 1.47
N LEU A 220 -19.92 -5.22 0.27
CA LEU A 220 -19.38 -4.78 -1.00
C LEU A 220 -20.12 -3.51 -1.44
N ALA A 221 -19.45 -2.65 -2.21
CA ALA A 221 -20.03 -1.42 -2.71
C ALA A 221 -20.00 -1.39 -4.24
N GLY A 222 -20.88 -2.14 -4.90
CA GLY A 222 -20.99 -2.14 -6.38
C GLY A 222 -19.68 -2.50 -7.08
N ASP A 223 -19.17 -1.61 -7.93
CA ASP A 223 -17.94 -1.78 -8.72
C ASP A 223 -16.67 -1.24 -8.03
N GLN A 224 -16.77 -0.89 -6.75
CA GLN A 224 -15.68 -0.27 -6.01
C GLN A 224 -14.61 -1.28 -5.58
N SER A 225 -13.33 -0.87 -5.64
CA SER A 225 -12.20 -1.68 -5.18
C SER A 225 -12.04 -1.74 -3.65
N PHE A 226 -13.01 -1.27 -2.87
CA PHE A 226 -12.98 -1.29 -1.41
C PHE A 226 -14.27 -1.89 -0.86
N ALA A 227 -14.17 -2.48 0.32
CA ALA A 227 -15.27 -3.13 1.03
C ALA A 227 -15.06 -3.03 2.55
N LEU A 228 -16.09 -3.38 3.32
CA LEU A 228 -16.03 -3.41 4.78
C LEU A 228 -16.27 -4.83 5.27
N GLN A 229 -15.29 -5.39 5.98
CA GLN A 229 -15.48 -6.64 6.70
C GLN A 229 -16.06 -6.35 8.08
N ARG A 230 -17.06 -7.14 8.48
CA ARG A 230 -17.66 -7.16 9.80
C ARG A 230 -17.56 -8.53 10.43
N ASP A 231 -17.09 -8.53 11.68
CA ASP A 231 -17.14 -9.66 12.59
C ASP A 231 -18.10 -9.29 13.73
N GLU A 232 -19.37 -9.68 13.59
CA GLU A 232 -20.42 -9.36 14.56
C GLU A 232 -20.16 -10.01 15.92
N ALA A 233 -19.56 -11.21 15.94
CA ALA A 233 -19.27 -11.93 17.18
C ALA A 233 -18.27 -11.18 18.06
N ASN A 234 -17.30 -10.49 17.44
CA ASN A 234 -16.27 -9.71 18.14
C ASN A 234 -16.47 -8.20 18.05
N ASN A 235 -17.59 -7.74 17.46
CA ASN A 235 -17.87 -6.33 17.19
C ASN A 235 -16.67 -5.62 16.53
N LYS A 236 -16.05 -6.26 15.52
CA LYS A 236 -14.84 -5.77 14.84
C LYS A 236 -15.13 -5.46 13.39
N GLU A 237 -14.67 -4.31 12.93
CA GLU A 237 -14.75 -3.90 11.52
C GLU A 237 -13.35 -3.73 10.93
N ARG A 238 -13.16 -4.11 9.66
CA ARG A 238 -11.87 -3.96 8.96
C ARG A 238 -12.07 -3.48 7.54
N ALA A 239 -11.21 -2.57 7.10
CA ALA A 239 -11.17 -2.16 5.71
C ALA A 239 -10.67 -3.31 4.84
N VAL A 240 -11.35 -3.52 3.71
CA VAL A 240 -11.00 -4.52 2.70
C VAL A 240 -10.75 -3.81 1.37
N ARG A 241 -9.78 -4.29 0.60
CA ARG A 241 -9.48 -3.77 -0.74
C ARG A 241 -9.25 -4.88 -1.75
N ARG A 242 -9.62 -4.61 -3.00
CA ARG A 242 -9.30 -5.38 -4.19
C ARG A 242 -8.06 -4.79 -4.84
N VAL A 243 -7.03 -5.61 -5.04
CA VAL A 243 -5.79 -5.21 -5.72
C VAL A 243 -5.34 -6.24 -6.74
N ILE A 244 -4.54 -5.79 -7.69
CA ILE A 244 -3.80 -6.66 -8.60
C ILE A 244 -2.38 -6.80 -8.07
N LYS A 245 -1.93 -8.04 -7.90
CA LYS A 245 -0.60 -8.40 -7.42
C LYS A 245 -0.01 -9.50 -8.28
N THR A 246 1.31 -9.65 -8.30
CA THR A 246 1.93 -10.83 -8.90
C THR A 246 1.79 -12.04 -7.97
N VAL A 247 1.87 -13.26 -8.52
CA VAL A 247 1.89 -14.49 -7.72
C VAL A 247 3.05 -14.48 -6.72
N GLN A 248 4.19 -13.90 -7.09
CA GLN A 248 5.33 -13.70 -6.18
C GLN A 248 4.98 -12.79 -5.00
N GLU A 249 4.32 -11.65 -5.25
CA GLU A 249 3.87 -10.76 -4.17
C GLU A 249 2.87 -11.48 -3.26
N VAL A 250 1.93 -12.25 -3.81
CA VAL A 250 0.99 -13.07 -3.01
C VAL A 250 1.74 -14.04 -2.12
N LYS A 251 2.75 -14.74 -2.65
CA LYS A 251 3.59 -15.64 -1.85
C LYS A 251 4.26 -14.92 -0.69
N VAL A 252 4.89 -13.78 -0.95
CA VAL A 252 5.54 -12.96 0.10
C VAL A 252 4.53 -12.55 1.17
N MET A 253 3.31 -12.17 0.76
CA MET A 253 2.24 -11.82 1.70
C MET A 253 1.76 -13.02 2.53
N LEU A 254 1.64 -14.21 1.92
CA LEU A 254 1.27 -15.44 2.62
C LEU A 254 2.34 -15.85 3.63
N ASP A 255 3.62 -15.78 3.25
CA ASP A 255 4.75 -16.07 4.12
C ASP A 255 4.74 -15.14 5.35
N ARG A 256 4.42 -13.85 5.15
CA ARG A 256 4.23 -12.88 6.24
C ARG A 256 3.06 -13.20 7.16
N MET A 257 1.98 -13.83 6.70
CA MET A 257 0.88 -14.20 7.61
C MET A 257 1.31 -15.24 8.66
N THR A 258 2.36 -16.02 8.40
CA THR A 258 2.91 -16.97 9.37
C THR A 258 3.88 -16.34 10.37
N THR A 259 4.24 -15.08 10.16
CA THR A 259 5.10 -14.28 11.03
C THR A 259 4.32 -13.06 11.48
N PRO A 260 3.57 -13.12 12.60
CA PRO A 260 2.78 -11.98 13.05
C PRO A 260 3.69 -10.75 13.15
N PRO A 261 3.29 -9.59 12.57
CA PRO A 261 4.06 -8.36 12.72
C PRO A 261 4.19 -8.09 14.21
N VAL A 262 5.43 -7.93 14.66
CA VAL A 262 5.71 -7.72 16.07
C VAL A 262 5.13 -6.36 16.46
N ASP A 263 4.12 -6.37 17.33
CA ASP A 263 3.65 -5.14 17.96
C ASP A 263 4.80 -4.62 18.83
N ILE A 264 5.39 -3.52 18.39
CA ILE A 264 6.58 -2.94 19.03
C ILE A 264 6.26 -2.57 20.48
N SER A 265 5.04 -2.08 20.73
CA SER A 265 4.59 -1.69 22.06
C SER A 265 4.45 -2.91 22.97
N GLU A 266 3.91 -4.03 22.47
CA GLU A 266 3.87 -5.30 23.23
C GLU A 266 5.26 -5.89 23.47
N LEU A 267 6.13 -5.87 22.45
CA LEU A 267 7.51 -6.35 22.57
C LEU A 267 8.26 -5.55 23.64
N VAL A 268 8.16 -4.22 23.60
CA VAL A 268 8.79 -3.32 24.57
C VAL A 268 8.19 -3.48 25.96
N ALA A 269 6.88 -3.70 26.09
CA ALA A 269 6.23 -3.94 27.36
C ALA A 269 6.73 -5.22 28.06
N SER A 270 7.31 -6.16 27.32
CA SER A 270 7.94 -7.36 27.87
C SER A 270 9.35 -7.14 28.45
N LEU A 271 9.94 -5.95 28.23
CA LEU A 271 11.27 -5.61 28.73
C LEU A 271 11.24 -5.07 30.17
N PRO A 272 12.33 -5.24 30.93
CA PRO A 272 12.54 -4.53 32.19
C PRO A 272 12.39 -3.00 32.05
N ALA A 273 11.83 -2.37 33.08
CA ALA A 273 11.71 -0.92 33.13
C ALA A 273 13.10 -0.26 33.07
N GLY A 274 13.31 0.63 32.09
CA GLY A 274 14.57 1.36 31.88
C GLY A 274 15.41 0.87 30.69
N ASP A 275 15.03 -0.24 30.05
CA ASP A 275 15.77 -0.78 28.91
C ASP A 275 15.44 -0.09 27.57
N VAL A 276 14.37 0.70 27.53
CA VAL A 276 13.98 1.47 26.34
C VAL A 276 14.43 2.92 26.50
N PRO A 277 15.28 3.45 25.60
CA PRO A 277 15.70 4.84 25.65
C PRO A 277 14.52 5.81 25.64
N HIS A 278 14.48 6.74 26.59
CA HIS A 278 13.35 7.69 26.75
C HIS A 278 13.01 8.49 25.48
N HIS A 279 14.01 8.80 24.65
CA HIS A 279 13.82 9.57 23.43
C HIS A 279 13.15 8.76 22.30
N PHE A 280 12.90 7.47 22.49
CA PHE A 280 12.10 6.65 21.58
C PHE A 280 10.59 6.83 21.81
N TYR A 281 10.19 7.34 22.98
CA TYR A 281 8.78 7.52 23.31
C TYR A 281 8.22 8.82 22.73
N CYS A 282 7.02 8.71 22.17
CA CYS A 282 6.24 9.86 21.74
C CYS A 282 5.63 10.55 22.96
N ALA A 283 5.86 11.86 23.12
CA ALA A 283 5.30 12.62 24.23
C ALA A 283 3.75 12.69 24.24
N ILE A 284 3.10 12.45 23.10
CA ILE A 284 1.64 12.46 22.99
C ILE A 284 1.05 11.10 23.39
N THR A 285 1.54 10.02 22.78
CA THR A 285 0.97 8.67 23.01
C THR A 285 1.56 7.98 24.22
N GLN A 286 2.70 8.47 24.74
CA GLN A 286 3.49 7.82 25.78
C GLN A 286 3.92 6.39 25.38
N ASP A 287 4.04 6.17 24.07
CA ASP A 287 4.38 4.89 23.47
C ASP A 287 5.55 5.05 22.50
N ILE A 288 6.25 3.96 22.18
CA ILE A 288 7.38 3.98 21.26
C ILE A 288 6.95 4.47 19.88
N MET A 289 7.70 5.42 19.31
CA MET A 289 7.40 6.00 18.02
C MET A 289 7.60 4.98 16.90
N GLN A 290 6.60 4.81 16.04
CA GLN A 290 6.70 3.96 14.85
C GLN A 290 7.18 4.77 13.64
N ASP A 291 6.71 6.01 13.52
CA ASP A 291 7.15 6.94 12.47
C ASP A 291 7.50 8.30 13.07
N PRO A 292 8.73 8.45 13.62
CA PRO A 292 9.13 9.68 14.29
C PRO A 292 9.28 10.83 13.28
N VAL A 293 8.62 11.96 13.59
CA VAL A 293 8.63 13.19 12.79
C VAL A 293 8.90 14.41 13.66
N LYS A 294 9.66 15.36 13.14
CA LYS A 294 9.93 16.65 13.76
C LYS A 294 8.93 17.70 13.34
N THR A 295 8.46 18.49 14.30
CA THR A 295 7.69 19.71 14.10
C THR A 295 8.63 20.92 13.94
N SER A 296 8.06 22.08 13.55
CA SER A 296 8.83 23.31 13.27
C SER A 296 9.61 23.89 14.46
N ASP A 297 9.28 23.49 15.69
CA ASP A 297 9.99 23.82 16.93
C ASP A 297 11.13 22.83 17.28
N GLY A 298 11.33 21.79 16.47
CA GLY A 298 12.38 20.79 16.64
C GLY A 298 12.00 19.59 17.51
N HIS A 299 10.81 19.54 18.11
CA HIS A 299 10.36 18.38 18.89
C HIS A 299 9.92 17.22 17.98
N THR A 300 10.15 15.99 18.44
CA THR A 300 9.83 14.77 17.69
C THR A 300 8.62 14.06 18.32
N TYR A 301 7.70 13.62 17.46
CA TYR A 301 6.50 12.87 17.85
C TYR A 301 6.28 11.72 16.88
N ASP A 302 5.42 10.76 17.25
CA ASP A 302 4.88 9.83 16.27
C ASP A 302 3.98 10.58 15.27
N ARG A 303 4.15 10.32 13.97
CA ARG A 303 3.41 11.00 12.90
C ARG A 303 1.90 10.94 13.11
N SER A 304 1.36 9.77 13.47
CA SER A 304 -0.09 9.60 13.64
C SER A 304 -0.63 10.48 14.78
N ALA A 305 0.15 10.59 15.85
CA ALA A 305 -0.22 11.33 17.04
C ALA A 305 -0.21 12.84 16.82
N ILE A 306 0.84 13.37 16.18
CA ILE A 306 0.93 14.82 15.92
C ILE A 306 -0.07 15.27 14.86
N LEU A 307 -0.36 14.43 13.85
CA LEU A 307 -1.40 14.73 12.87
C LEU A 307 -2.78 14.83 13.54
N ARG A 308 -3.11 13.90 14.45
CA ARG A 308 -4.35 13.96 15.24
C ARG A 308 -4.40 15.20 16.12
N TRP A 309 -3.27 15.61 16.72
CA TRP A 309 -3.20 16.84 17.50
C TRP A 309 -3.52 18.07 16.65
N PHE A 310 -3.02 18.14 15.41
CA PHE A 310 -3.29 19.24 14.47
C PHE A 310 -4.74 19.33 14.00
N GLU A 311 -5.57 18.31 14.21
CA GLU A 311 -7.03 18.40 13.99
C GLU A 311 -7.71 19.35 15.00
N HIS A 312 -7.09 19.59 16.16
CA HIS A 312 -7.66 20.36 17.25
C HIS A 312 -6.83 21.59 17.66
N ALA A 313 -5.51 21.56 17.47
CA ALA A 313 -4.61 22.64 17.90
C ALA A 313 -3.38 22.78 16.99
N VAL A 314 -3.00 24.02 16.68
CA VAL A 314 -1.76 24.36 15.94
C VAL A 314 -0.68 24.84 16.92
N THR A 315 -0.50 24.08 17.99
CA THR A 315 0.48 24.34 19.04
C THR A 315 1.39 23.14 19.22
N SER A 316 2.57 23.35 19.80
CA SER A 316 3.48 22.31 20.22
C SER A 316 2.82 21.49 21.34
N PRO A 317 2.66 20.17 21.22
CA PRO A 317 2.13 19.33 22.29
C PRO A 317 2.98 19.36 23.57
N LEU A 318 4.29 19.60 23.44
CA LEU A 318 5.21 19.57 24.57
C LEU A 318 5.27 20.92 25.31
N THR A 319 5.23 22.03 24.58
CA THR A 319 5.41 23.38 25.16
C THR A 319 4.11 24.18 25.25
N GLY A 320 3.06 23.78 24.54
CA GLY A 320 1.81 24.54 24.40
C GLY A 320 1.94 25.80 23.54
N LEU A 321 3.13 26.10 23.00
CA LEU A 321 3.36 27.31 22.21
C LEU A 321 2.85 27.16 20.77
N PRO A 322 2.40 28.24 20.11
CA PRO A 322 2.05 28.20 18.69
C PRO A 322 3.21 27.73 17.81
N LEU A 323 2.91 26.83 16.86
CA LEU A 323 3.88 26.40 15.87
C LEU A 323 3.89 27.34 14.67
N ALA A 324 5.06 27.56 14.08
CA ALA A 324 5.20 28.38 12.87
C ALA A 324 4.60 27.68 11.63
N SER A 325 4.53 26.36 11.64
CA SER A 325 4.00 25.53 10.56
C SER A 325 3.61 24.14 11.09
N THR A 326 2.62 23.53 10.45
CA THR A 326 2.21 22.12 10.62
C THR A 326 3.00 21.16 9.74
N ASN A 327 3.98 21.64 8.98
CA ASN A 327 4.86 20.78 8.20
C ASN A 327 5.66 19.86 9.12
N LEU A 328 5.74 18.59 8.72
CA LEU A 328 6.43 17.54 9.45
C LEU A 328 7.65 17.08 8.67
N GLU A 329 8.82 17.16 9.30
CA GLU A 329 10.06 16.62 8.75
C GLU A 329 10.27 15.20 9.28
N PRO A 330 10.52 14.18 8.43
CA PRO A 330 10.88 12.85 8.90
C PRO A 330 12.14 12.88 9.78
N ASN A 331 12.11 12.22 10.94
CA ASN A 331 13.31 11.97 11.75
C ASN A 331 13.86 10.58 11.41
N THR A 332 14.47 10.47 10.21
CA THR A 332 14.97 9.19 9.69
C THR A 332 16.04 8.56 10.58
N GLU A 333 16.87 9.38 11.21
CA GLU A 333 17.90 8.93 12.15
C GLU A 333 17.28 8.20 13.34
N LEU A 334 16.32 8.85 14.02
CA LEU A 334 15.63 8.22 15.14
C LEU A 334 14.84 6.98 14.72
N ARG A 335 14.24 7.01 13.53
CA ARG A 335 13.54 5.85 12.97
C ARG A 335 14.47 4.65 12.78
N MET A 336 15.68 4.87 12.28
CA MET A 336 16.68 3.80 12.15
C MET A 336 17.08 3.26 13.52
N GLN A 337 17.35 4.12 14.51
CA GLN A 337 17.73 3.70 15.86
C GLN A 337 16.63 2.86 16.54
N ILE A 338 15.36 3.26 16.40
CA ILE A 338 14.23 2.49 16.92
C ILE A 338 14.13 1.13 16.22
N ASN A 339 14.23 1.09 14.89
CA ASN A 339 14.17 -0.16 14.15
C ASN A 339 15.32 -1.11 14.51
N ASP A 340 16.54 -0.60 14.66
CA ASP A 340 17.70 -1.39 15.05
C ASP A 340 17.49 -1.98 16.46
N PHE A 341 17.01 -1.16 17.40
CA PHE A 341 16.67 -1.61 18.75
C PHE A 341 15.65 -2.76 18.72
N VAL A 342 14.54 -2.60 17.99
CA VAL A 342 13.49 -3.61 17.87
C VAL A 342 14.00 -4.88 17.20
N SER A 343 14.80 -4.76 16.13
CA SER A 343 15.36 -5.91 15.43
C SER A 343 16.27 -6.76 16.32
N ASN A 344 17.09 -6.12 17.16
CA ASN A 344 17.95 -6.81 18.12
C ASN A 344 17.13 -7.59 19.17
N LEU A 345 16.01 -7.04 19.63
CA LEU A 345 15.10 -7.73 20.55
C LEU A 345 14.45 -8.95 19.90
N THR A 346 13.97 -8.82 18.66
CA THR A 346 13.36 -9.94 17.92
C THR A 346 14.36 -11.06 17.59
N THR A 347 15.63 -10.71 17.35
CA THR A 347 16.71 -11.68 17.11
C THR A 347 17.12 -12.43 18.38
N ALA A 348 17.12 -11.75 19.53
CA ALA A 348 17.43 -12.37 20.83
C ALA A 348 16.29 -13.26 21.36
N ALA A 349 15.04 -13.03 20.94
CA ALA A 349 13.87 -13.79 21.36
C ALA A 349 13.68 -15.15 20.63
N GLN A 350 14.50 -15.49 19.63
CA GLN A 350 14.50 -16.82 19.00
C GLN A 350 15.60 -17.72 19.58
N PRO A 351 15.32 -18.67 20.49
CA PRO A 351 16.26 -19.76 20.75
C PRO A 351 16.23 -20.74 19.57
N ALA A 352 17.40 -21.34 19.30
CA ALA A 352 17.63 -22.37 18.29
C ALA A 352 16.59 -23.50 18.33
N ALA A 353 15.57 -23.44 17.46
CA ALA A 353 14.73 -24.57 17.09
C ALA A 353 15.16 -25.06 15.70
N THR A 354 15.92 -26.14 15.76
CA THR A 354 16.51 -26.95 14.70
C THR A 354 15.66 -27.16 13.45
N ALA A 355 16.36 -27.07 12.31
CA ALA A 355 16.04 -27.69 11.05
C ALA A 355 15.60 -29.16 11.19
N ALA A 356 14.34 -29.46 10.84
CA ALA A 356 13.90 -30.69 10.18
C ALA A 356 12.36 -30.70 10.05
N THR A 357 11.88 -31.24 8.92
CA THR A 357 10.49 -31.58 8.58
C THR A 357 9.72 -30.52 7.78
N THR A 358 10.15 -30.39 6.53
CA THR A 358 9.37 -29.92 5.39
C THR A 358 8.20 -30.86 5.08
N ALA A 359 7.06 -30.25 4.71
CA ALA A 359 6.06 -30.71 3.72
C ALA A 359 4.66 -31.17 4.15
N ASP A 360 4.33 -31.47 5.42
CA ASP A 360 2.97 -32.02 5.74
C ASP A 360 2.15 -31.29 6.83
N ALA A 361 2.59 -30.13 7.35
CA ALA A 361 1.92 -29.46 8.48
C ALA A 361 1.17 -28.15 8.14
N MET A 362 1.04 -27.77 6.86
CA MET A 362 0.43 -26.49 6.46
C MET A 362 -1.11 -26.45 6.48
N ALA A 363 -1.78 -27.56 6.79
CA ALA A 363 -3.25 -27.63 6.81
C ALA A 363 -3.91 -27.43 8.19
N SER A 364 -3.14 -27.34 9.29
CA SER A 364 -3.72 -27.30 10.65
C SER A 364 -3.22 -26.16 11.56
N ALA A 365 -2.25 -25.36 11.11
CA ALA A 365 -1.61 -24.33 11.94
C ALA A 365 -2.12 -22.88 11.73
N VAL A 366 -3.33 -22.71 11.18
CA VAL A 366 -4.00 -21.39 11.06
C VAL A 366 -5.06 -21.20 12.17
N GLY A 367 -5.21 -22.18 13.07
CA GLY A 367 -6.25 -22.20 14.09
C GLY A 367 -5.90 -21.59 15.46
N SER A 368 -4.66 -21.15 15.70
CA SER A 368 -4.24 -20.74 17.07
C SER A 368 -3.46 -19.43 17.18
N MET A 369 -3.40 -18.60 16.15
CA MET A 369 -2.87 -17.22 16.28
C MET A 369 -4.06 -16.25 16.41
N THR A 370 -4.47 -16.04 17.65
CA THR A 370 -5.35 -14.98 18.16
C THR A 370 -4.97 -13.63 17.52
N LEU A 371 -5.85 -12.87 16.87
CA LEU A 371 -6.97 -12.12 17.48
C LEU A 371 -6.63 -11.55 18.86
N ASN A 372 -5.72 -10.59 18.87
CA ASN A 372 -5.83 -9.45 19.80
C ASN A 372 -6.27 -8.21 19.02
#